data_AF-A0A972BZ43-F1
#
_entry.id   AF-A0A972BZ43-F1
#
_cell.length_a   1.000
_cell.length_b   1.000
_cell.length_c   1.000
_cell.angle_alpha   90.00
_cell.angle_beta   90.00
_cell.angle_gamma   90.00
#
_symmetry.space_group_name_H-M   'P 1'
#
loop_
_entity.id
_entity.type
_entity.pdbx_description
1 polymer ?
#
loop_
_entity_poly.entity_id
_entity_poly.type
_entity_poly.pdbx_seq_one_letter_code
_entity_poly.pdbx_strand_id
1 'polypeptide(L)'
;MADFFTRVRRNINKGISTVSEKSAVFLETAKIKGQIGKLEDQRNELLQALGHYVYQNFAAEALDEKFIAEKCDEITALEQAIAAKTEELEAITKAEKAEPEAEEQVAKCECGAEIQPEAKFCSNCGTQLRE
;
A
#
# COMPACT_ATOMS: atom_id res chain seq x y z
N MET A 1 22.89 -12.85 -23.27
CA MET A 1 21.99 -11.97 -22.49
C MET A 1 22.45 -10.50 -22.44
N ALA A 2 23.38 -10.07 -23.30
CA ALA A 2 23.91 -8.70 -23.34
C ALA A 2 23.15 -7.77 -24.31
N ASP A 3 22.31 -8.32 -25.19
CA ASP A 3 21.62 -7.55 -26.24
C ASP A 3 20.36 -6.80 -25.78
N PHE A 4 19.81 -7.13 -24.60
CA PHE A 4 18.59 -6.51 -24.09
C PHE A 4 18.87 -5.10 -23.53
N PHE A 5 19.94 -4.96 -22.73
CA PHE A 5 20.35 -3.68 -22.13
C PHE A 5 20.74 -2.62 -23.18
N THR A 6 21.33 -3.04 -24.30
CA THR A 6 21.76 -2.13 -25.37
C THR A 6 20.59 -1.58 -26.19
N ARG A 7 19.46 -2.30 -26.27
CA ARG A 7 18.23 -1.79 -26.90
C ARG A 7 17.45 -0.85 -25.99
N VAL A 8 17.38 -1.14 -24.69
CA VAL A 8 16.68 -0.28 -23.72
C VAL A 8 17.33 1.10 -23.64
N ARG A 9 18.67 1.19 -23.72
CA ARG A 9 19.40 2.48 -23.64
C ARG A 9 19.12 3.45 -24.80
N ARG A 10 18.63 2.98 -25.96
CA ARG A 10 18.52 3.81 -27.18
C ARG A 10 17.16 4.52 -27.31
N ASN A 11 16.12 4.06 -26.63
CA ASN A 11 14.75 4.63 -26.68
C ASN A 11 14.37 5.47 -25.45
N ILE A 12 15.26 5.59 -24.48
CA ILE A 12 15.05 6.28 -23.19
C ILE A 12 15.05 7.82 -23.31
N ASN A 13 15.51 8.37 -24.43
CA ASN A 13 15.78 9.81 -24.58
C ASN A 13 14.58 10.73 -24.89
N LYS A 14 13.32 10.26 -24.84
CA LYS A 14 12.15 11.12 -25.15
C LYS A 14 10.95 11.05 -24.20
N GLY A 15 11.02 10.39 -23.05
CA GLY A 15 9.84 10.27 -22.18
C GLY A 15 10.11 9.77 -20.76
N ILE A 16 11.16 10.26 -20.10
CA ILE A 16 11.62 9.72 -18.81
C ILE A 16 11.27 10.56 -17.57
N SER A 17 10.84 11.80 -17.75
CA SER A 17 10.72 12.73 -16.61
C SER A 17 9.57 12.38 -15.64
N THR A 18 8.58 11.56 -16.04
CA THR A 18 7.40 11.23 -15.23
C THR A 18 7.33 9.77 -14.76
N VAL A 19 8.20 8.88 -15.25
CA VAL A 19 8.18 7.43 -14.90
C VAL A 19 9.12 7.09 -13.74
N SER A 20 10.15 7.91 -13.49
CA SER A 20 11.16 7.62 -12.46
C SER A 20 10.65 7.82 -11.03
N GLU A 21 9.81 8.83 -10.80
CA GLU A 21 9.32 9.17 -9.45
C GLU A 21 8.27 8.17 -8.95
N LYS A 22 7.29 7.81 -9.79
CA LYS A 22 6.28 6.78 -9.45
C LYS A 22 6.89 5.40 -9.18
N SER A 23 7.98 5.06 -9.86
CA SER A 23 8.70 3.80 -9.65
C SER A 23 9.44 3.76 -8.30
N ALA A 24 10.00 4.89 -7.85
CA ALA A 24 10.69 4.99 -6.57
C ALA A 24 9.70 4.89 -5.39
N VAL A 25 8.58 5.62 -5.47
CA VAL A 25 7.54 5.59 -4.43
C VAL A 25 6.91 4.21 -4.30
N PHE A 26 6.68 3.50 -5.40
CA PHE A 26 6.19 2.11 -5.36
C PHE A 26 7.15 1.18 -4.61
N LEU A 27 8.46 1.29 -4.85
CA LEU A 27 9.46 0.46 -4.17
C LEU A 27 9.56 0.78 -2.67
N GLU A 28 9.48 2.06 -2.31
CA GLU A 28 9.47 2.49 -0.90
C GLU A 28 8.20 2.00 -0.18
N THR A 29 7.05 2.13 -0.81
CA THR A 29 5.76 1.61 -0.32
C THR A 29 5.81 0.10 -0.11
N ALA A 30 6.34 -0.65 -1.08
CA ALA A 30 6.49 -2.11 -0.96
C ALA A 30 7.46 -2.50 0.16
N LYS A 31 8.56 -1.76 0.32
CA LYS A 31 9.53 -1.98 1.40
C LYS A 31 8.92 -1.73 2.78
N ILE A 32 8.21 -0.63 2.96
CA ILE A 32 7.56 -0.28 4.24
C ILE A 32 6.47 -1.31 4.57
N LYS A 33 5.63 -1.69 3.61
CA LYS A 33 4.64 -2.78 3.79
C LYS A 33 5.28 -4.10 4.20
N GLY A 34 6.41 -4.46 3.60
CA GLY A 34 7.17 -5.64 3.99
C GLY A 34 7.77 -5.55 5.40
N GLN A 35 8.15 -4.36 5.85
CA GLN A 35 8.60 -4.13 7.24
C GLN A 35 7.43 -4.24 8.24
N ILE A 36 6.28 -3.66 7.91
CA ILE A 36 5.06 -3.77 8.71
C ILE A 36 4.68 -5.24 8.88
N GLY A 37 4.59 -6.00 7.78
CA GLY A 37 4.23 -7.42 7.86
C GLY A 37 5.16 -8.23 8.77
N LYS A 38 6.48 -7.98 8.71
CA LYS A 38 7.43 -8.65 9.62
C LYS A 38 7.21 -8.29 11.09
N LEU A 39 6.94 -7.02 11.38
CA LEU A 39 6.67 -6.57 12.76
C LEU A 39 5.35 -7.14 13.27
N GLU A 40 4.33 -7.23 12.40
CA GLU A 40 3.05 -7.86 12.73
C GLU A 40 3.19 -9.35 13.00
N ASP A 41 3.99 -10.06 12.19
CA ASP A 41 4.30 -11.48 12.41
C ASP A 41 4.99 -11.67 13.77
N GLN A 42 6.01 -10.85 14.09
CA GLN A 42 6.70 -10.89 15.38
C GLN A 42 5.77 -10.60 16.57
N ARG A 43 4.89 -9.59 16.44
CA ARG A 43 3.89 -9.27 17.46
C ARG A 43 2.94 -10.45 17.67
N ASN A 44 2.46 -11.06 16.60
CA ASN A 44 1.54 -12.19 16.65
C ASN A 44 2.19 -13.43 17.29
N GLU A 45 3.44 -13.72 16.94
CA GLU A 45 4.23 -14.81 17.56
C GLU A 45 4.39 -14.59 19.07
N LEU A 46 4.73 -13.38 19.51
CA LEU A 46 4.84 -13.05 20.94
C LEU A 46 3.50 -13.17 21.67
N LEU A 47 2.41 -12.67 21.08
CA LEU A 47 1.06 -12.80 21.65
C LEU A 47 0.66 -14.27 21.80
N GLN A 48 0.94 -15.11 20.80
CA GLN A 48 0.67 -16.54 20.86
C GLN A 48 1.51 -17.25 21.93
N ALA A 49 2.81 -16.93 21.99
CA ALA A 49 3.71 -17.49 23.00
C ALA A 49 3.28 -17.09 24.43
N LEU A 50 2.92 -15.82 24.63
CA LEU A 50 2.42 -15.32 25.90
C LEU A 50 1.09 -15.97 26.29
N GLY A 51 0.15 -16.08 25.36
CA GLY A 51 -1.13 -16.76 25.58
C GLY A 51 -0.94 -18.24 25.96
N HIS A 52 0.00 -18.92 25.30
CA HIS A 52 0.35 -20.29 25.64
C HIS A 52 0.94 -20.40 27.05
N TYR A 53 1.88 -19.53 27.39
CA TYR A 53 2.47 -19.47 28.73
C TYR A 53 1.42 -19.25 29.82
N VAL A 54 0.54 -18.26 29.65
CA VAL A 54 -0.52 -17.95 30.62
C VAL A 54 -1.45 -19.15 30.77
N TYR A 55 -1.93 -19.73 29.66
CA TYR A 55 -2.83 -20.87 29.70
C TYR A 55 -2.22 -22.09 30.43
N GLN A 56 -0.95 -22.38 30.17
CA GLN A 56 -0.26 -23.50 30.83
C GLN A 56 -0.07 -23.30 32.33
N ASN A 57 0.23 -22.07 32.76
CA ASN A 57 0.58 -21.78 34.15
C ASN A 57 -0.63 -21.32 34.99
N PHE A 58 -1.76 -21.01 34.37
CA PHE A 58 -2.98 -20.56 35.03
C PHE A 58 -3.53 -21.58 36.03
N ALA A 59 -3.68 -22.85 35.60
CA ALA A 59 -4.25 -23.90 36.45
C ALA A 59 -3.35 -24.25 37.66
N ALA A 60 -2.05 -24.01 37.54
CA ALA A 60 -1.07 -24.22 38.60
C ALA A 60 -0.90 -23.00 39.52
N GLU A 61 -1.65 -21.90 39.29
CA GLU A 61 -1.50 -20.60 39.96
C GLU A 61 -0.04 -20.10 39.96
N ALA A 62 0.74 -20.50 38.95
CA ALA A 62 2.18 -20.25 38.84
C ALA A 62 2.49 -19.16 37.81
N LEU A 63 1.61 -18.15 37.69
CA LEU A 63 1.81 -17.04 36.77
C LEU A 63 2.92 -16.13 37.27
N ASP A 64 3.95 -15.95 36.46
CA ASP A 64 4.95 -14.92 36.69
C ASP A 64 4.45 -13.59 36.08
N GLU A 65 3.85 -12.76 36.93
CA GLU A 65 3.36 -11.44 36.55
C GLU A 65 4.46 -10.54 35.98
N LYS A 66 5.70 -10.68 36.42
CA LYS A 66 6.82 -9.88 35.88
C LYS A 66 7.16 -10.30 34.47
N PHE A 67 7.25 -11.61 34.23
CA PHE A 67 7.47 -12.13 32.88
C PHE A 67 6.36 -11.70 31.92
N ILE A 68 5.09 -11.74 32.37
CA ILE A 68 3.96 -11.28 31.58
C ILE A 68 4.08 -9.79 31.27
N ALA A 69 4.38 -8.96 32.28
CA ALA A 69 4.55 -7.52 32.08
C ALA A 69 5.68 -7.20 31.09
N GLU A 70 6.84 -7.84 31.22
CA GLU A 70 7.97 -7.67 30.28
C GLU A 70 7.58 -8.03 28.84
N LYS A 71 6.81 -9.11 28.65
CA LYS A 71 6.33 -9.50 27.32
C LYS A 71 5.27 -8.55 26.77
N CYS A 72 4.41 -8.01 27.61
CA CYS A 72 3.47 -6.95 27.22
C CYS A 72 4.20 -5.67 26.80
N ASP A 73 5.29 -5.30 27.48
CA ASP A 73 6.12 -4.14 27.10
C ASP A 73 6.80 -4.36 25.73
N GLU A 74 7.32 -5.57 25.47
CA GLU A 74 7.87 -5.95 24.16
C GLU A 74 6.81 -5.86 23.05
N ILE A 75 5.60 -6.37 23.29
CA ILE A 75 4.47 -6.31 22.34
C ILE A 75 4.07 -4.85 22.08
N THR A 76 3.99 -4.03 23.13
CA THR A 76 3.66 -2.60 23.02
C THR A 76 4.68 -1.86 22.17
N ALA A 77 5.97 -2.16 22.34
CA ALA A 77 7.03 -1.56 21.52
C ALA A 77 6.89 -1.94 20.03
N LEU A 78 6.52 -3.19 19.73
CA LEU A 78 6.25 -3.62 18.36
C LEU A 78 5.02 -2.91 17.77
N GLU A 79 3.95 -2.75 18.55
CA GLU A 79 2.75 -2.02 18.12
C GLU A 79 3.04 -0.56 17.81
N GLN A 80 3.87 0.10 18.63
CA GLN A 80 4.33 1.47 18.37
C GLN A 80 5.17 1.55 17.09
N ALA A 81 6.05 0.58 16.85
CA ALA A 81 6.84 0.53 15.63
C ALA A 81 5.97 0.31 14.38
N ILE A 82 4.94 -0.53 14.47
CA ILE A 82 3.96 -0.75 13.39
C ILE A 82 3.18 0.54 13.12
N ALA A 83 2.70 1.22 14.17
CA ALA A 83 1.97 2.48 14.04
C ALA A 83 2.82 3.53 13.33
N ALA A 84 4.05 3.76 13.77
CA ALA A 84 4.97 4.72 13.15
C ALA A 84 5.25 4.40 11.67
N LYS A 85 5.41 3.11 11.32
CA LYS A 85 5.62 2.68 9.93
C LYS A 85 4.36 2.81 9.07
N THR A 86 3.19 2.63 9.66
CA THR A 86 1.91 2.83 8.97
C THR A 86 1.68 4.31 8.67
N GLU A 87 2.00 5.20 9.61
CA GLU A 87 1.97 6.65 9.40
C GLU A 87 2.95 7.09 8.30
N GLU A 88 4.17 6.53 8.26
CA GLU A 88 5.16 6.78 7.20
C GLU A 88 4.61 6.35 5.81
N LEU A 89 3.94 5.19 5.74
CA LEU A 89 3.29 4.68 4.53
C LEU A 89 2.15 5.59 4.05
N GLU A 90 1.33 6.08 4.98
CA GLU A 90 0.24 7.02 4.69
C GLU A 90 0.76 8.36 4.18
N ALA A 91 1.85 8.89 4.76
CA ALA A 91 2.45 10.14 4.34
C ALA A 91 2.97 10.05 2.89
N ILE A 92 3.65 8.96 2.53
CA ILE A 92 4.19 8.74 1.18
C ILE A 92 3.08 8.57 0.15
N THR A 93 2.04 7.78 0.47
CA THR A 93 0.92 7.54 -0.45
C THR A 93 -0.01 8.76 -0.61
N LYS A 94 -0.12 9.62 0.41
CA LYS A 94 -0.89 10.87 0.33
C LYS A 94 -0.17 11.95 -0.48
N ALA A 95 1.17 11.97 -0.45
CA ALA A 95 1.95 12.86 -1.31
C ALA A 95 1.75 12.55 -2.81
N GLU A 96 1.51 11.28 -3.18
CA GLU A 96 1.15 10.92 -4.57
C GLU A 96 -0.26 11.33 -4.99
N LYS A 97 -1.22 11.39 -4.07
CA LYS A 97 -2.63 11.78 -4.35
C LYS A 97 -2.86 13.30 -4.40
N ALA A 98 -1.82 14.11 -4.20
CA ALA A 98 -1.90 15.57 -4.24
C ALA A 98 -1.70 16.16 -5.65
N GLU A 99 -1.43 15.34 -6.67
CA GLU A 99 -1.79 15.71 -8.04
C GLU A 99 -3.31 15.66 -8.14
N PRO A 100 -4.00 16.71 -8.61
CA PRO A 100 -5.43 16.61 -8.83
C PRO A 100 -5.64 15.44 -9.77
N GLU A 101 -6.26 14.36 -9.27
CA GLU A 101 -7.10 13.53 -10.13
C GLU A 101 -7.98 14.54 -10.84
N ALA A 102 -7.63 14.84 -12.09
CA ALA A 102 -8.52 15.52 -13.00
C ALA A 102 -9.77 14.66 -12.93
N GLU A 103 -10.79 15.17 -12.24
CA GLU A 103 -12.13 14.64 -12.29
C GLU A 103 -12.44 14.59 -13.78
N GLU A 104 -12.21 13.42 -14.39
CA GLU A 104 -12.65 13.13 -15.73
C GLU A 104 -14.16 13.29 -15.64
N GLN A 105 -14.65 14.44 -16.09
CA GLN A 105 -16.07 14.74 -16.09
C GLN A 105 -16.71 13.77 -17.07
N VAL A 106 -17.13 12.63 -16.55
CA VAL A 106 -17.83 11.59 -17.29
C VAL A 106 -19.19 12.16 -17.64
N ALA A 107 -19.34 12.62 -18.88
CA ALA A 107 -20.63 13.04 -19.40
C ALA A 107 -21.48 11.78 -19.62
N LYS A 108 -22.77 11.81 -19.28
CA LYS A 108 -23.69 10.70 -19.55
C LYS A 108 -24.43 10.91 -20.86
N CYS A 109 -24.45 9.87 -21.69
CA CYS A 109 -25.24 9.83 -22.90
C CYS A 109 -26.73 9.69 -22.56
N GLU A 110 -27.62 10.11 -23.46
CA GLU A 110 -29.07 9.88 -23.33
C GLU A 110 -29.45 8.39 -23.24
N CYS A 111 -28.60 7.48 -23.74
CA CYS A 111 -28.78 6.03 -23.58
C CYS A 111 -28.35 5.49 -22.20
N GLY A 112 -27.84 6.35 -21.32
CA GLY A 112 -27.35 6.01 -19.99
C GLY A 112 -25.87 5.58 -19.93
N ALA A 113 -25.15 5.54 -21.06
CA ALA A 113 -23.74 5.18 -21.08
C ALA A 113 -22.82 6.32 -20.65
N GLU A 114 -21.72 5.97 -19.99
CA GLU A 114 -20.64 6.87 -19.59
C GLU A 114 -19.77 7.24 -20.81
N ILE A 115 -19.59 8.54 -21.03
CA ILE A 115 -18.87 9.08 -22.17
C ILE A 115 -17.61 9.78 -21.68
N GLN A 116 -16.47 9.42 -22.29
CA GLN A 116 -15.22 10.17 -22.13
C GLN A 116 -15.33 11.57 -22.75
N PRO A 117 -14.71 12.59 -22.15
CA PRO A 117 -14.87 13.99 -22.56
C PRO A 117 -14.44 14.29 -23.99
N GLU A 118 -13.68 13.44 -24.69
CA GLU A 118 -13.35 13.60 -26.12
C GLU A 118 -14.10 12.70 -27.11
N ALA A 119 -15.07 11.89 -26.68
CA ALA A 119 -15.74 10.96 -27.59
C ALA A 119 -16.68 11.67 -28.58
N LYS A 120 -16.47 11.46 -29.89
CA LYS A 120 -17.34 11.98 -30.96
C LYS A 120 -18.66 11.21 -31.09
N PHE A 121 -18.64 9.92 -30.75
CA PHE A 121 -19.79 9.02 -30.82
C PHE A 121 -19.88 8.19 -29.54
N CYS A 122 -21.09 7.90 -29.09
CA CYS A 122 -21.31 7.00 -27.97
C CYS A 122 -20.95 5.55 -28.37
N SER A 123 -20.06 4.91 -27.60
CA SER A 123 -19.64 3.52 -27.85
C SER A 123 -20.76 2.50 -27.66
N ASN A 124 -21.83 2.85 -26.94
CA ASN A 124 -22.94 1.94 -26.63
C ASN A 124 -24.12 2.08 -27.60
N CYS A 125 -24.53 3.30 -27.94
CA CYS A 125 -25.70 3.53 -28.80
C CYS A 125 -25.38 4.15 -30.18
N GLY A 126 -24.12 4.50 -30.44
CA GLY A 126 -23.68 5.07 -31.72
C GLY A 126 -24.10 6.52 -31.96
N THR A 127 -24.81 7.16 -31.01
CA THR A 127 -25.25 8.56 -31.14
C THR A 127 -24.05 9.50 -31.21
N GLN A 128 -24.10 10.46 -32.12
CA GLN A 128 -23.08 11.50 -32.27
C GLN A 128 -23.25 12.54 -31.15
N LEU A 129 -22.17 12.79 -30.40
CA LEU A 129 -22.19 13.60 -29.18
C LEU A 129 -21.61 15.00 -29.39
N ARG A 130 -20.78 15.16 -30.43
CA ARG A 130 -20.25 16.44 -30.92
C ARG A 130 -20.22 16.41 -32.45
N GLU A 131 -20.51 17.54 -33.09
CA GLU A 131 -20.38 17.71 -34.55
C GLU A 131 -18.94 17.46 -35.04
#